data_AF-A0A0D2X2E7-F1
#
_entry.id   AF-A0A0D2X2E7-F1
#
_cell.length_a   1.000
_cell.length_b   1.000
_cell.length_c   1.000
_cell.angle_alpha   90.00
_cell.angle_beta   90.00
_cell.angle_gamma   90.00
#
_symmetry.space_group_name_H-M   'P 1'
#
loop_
_entity.id
_entity.type
_entity.pdbx_description
1 polymer ?
#
loop_
_entity_poly.entity_id
_entity_poly.type
_entity_poly.pdbx_seq_one_letter_code
_entity_poly.pdbx_strand_id
1 'polypeptide(L)'
;MYKPTFADGRLSLAFHELDDVPAKVAAKWAPKTKELDVSHNNLRDLRSLELFRDIHTLVLDDNKLPARIKFPIFPLLKTLWINKNNIANLAEFIEGASASFPELEYLSMMNNPAAPSFFNGGTVEQYNDYRLFVISHFPQLKTLDDTPISDQERASAKKVYARVASMTKLMRTSSKPVLAKDRDADTFSLIGSV
;
A
#
# COMPACT_ATOMS: atom_id res chain seq x y z
N MET A 1 9.36 27.57 -10.42
CA MET A 1 10.54 26.75 -10.13
C MET A 1 10.27 26.01 -8.82
N TYR A 2 10.09 24.69 -8.85
CA TYR A 2 9.86 23.93 -7.62
C TYR A 2 11.13 23.97 -6.75
N LYS A 3 10.98 24.09 -5.43
CA LYS A 3 12.11 24.14 -4.49
C LYS A 3 11.83 23.18 -3.33
N PRO A 4 12.48 22.00 -3.31
CA PRO A 4 12.37 21.07 -2.20
C PRO A 4 12.76 21.75 -0.89
N THR A 5 12.02 21.48 0.17
CA THR A 5 12.38 21.87 1.53
C THR A 5 12.91 20.65 2.26
N PHE A 6 14.08 20.76 2.88
CA PHE A 6 14.69 19.68 3.65
C PHE A 6 15.18 20.20 5.00
N ALA A 7 14.67 19.63 6.08
CA ALA A 7 15.05 19.95 7.46
C ALA A 7 14.90 18.71 8.33
N ASP A 8 15.87 18.43 9.20
CA ASP A 8 15.81 17.37 10.22
C ASP A 8 15.39 15.98 9.70
N GLY A 9 15.86 15.62 8.50
CA GLY A 9 15.53 14.34 7.86
C GLY A 9 14.17 14.33 7.15
N ARG A 10 13.38 15.40 7.22
CA ARG A 10 12.13 15.54 6.46
C ARG A 10 12.38 16.22 5.12
N LEU A 11 11.96 15.57 4.04
CA LEU A 11 11.88 16.14 2.70
C LEU A 11 10.42 16.47 2.39
N SER A 12 10.12 17.74 2.13
CA SER A 12 8.82 18.17 1.61
C SER A 12 8.92 18.60 0.15
N LEU A 13 8.04 18.02 -0.65
CA LEU A 13 7.78 18.27 -2.06
C LEU A 13 6.29 18.60 -2.29
N ALA A 14 5.60 19.04 -1.24
CA ALA A 14 4.17 19.30 -1.27
C ALA A 14 3.82 20.57 -2.07
N PHE A 15 2.58 20.66 -2.55
CA PHE A 15 2.04 21.84 -3.24
C PHE A 15 2.83 22.25 -4.49
N HIS A 16 3.26 21.27 -5.28
CA HIS A 16 4.07 21.50 -6.48
C HIS A 16 3.44 20.94 -7.75
N GLU A 17 2.19 20.48 -7.67
CA GLU A 17 1.42 19.91 -8.79
C GLU A 17 2.15 18.73 -9.47
N LEU A 18 3.01 18.03 -8.74
CA LEU A 18 3.85 16.97 -9.29
C LEU A 18 3.00 15.77 -9.72
N ASP A 19 3.14 15.33 -10.97
CA ASP A 19 2.65 14.01 -11.37
C ASP A 19 3.60 12.88 -10.92
N ASP A 20 4.88 13.21 -10.68
CA ASP A 20 5.93 12.31 -10.22
C ASP A 20 7.04 13.06 -9.45
N VAL A 21 7.75 12.37 -8.54
CA VAL A 21 8.97 12.92 -7.93
C VAL A 21 10.12 12.91 -8.95
N PRO A 22 10.77 14.06 -9.24
CA PRO A 22 11.85 14.09 -10.22
C PRO A 22 13.03 13.20 -9.82
N ALA A 23 13.54 12.39 -10.75
CA ALA A 23 14.62 11.42 -10.47
C ALA A 23 15.87 12.06 -9.84
N LYS A 24 16.25 13.28 -10.27
CA LYS A 24 17.39 14.02 -9.69
C LYS A 24 17.16 14.42 -8.23
N VAL A 25 15.91 14.69 -7.84
CA VAL A 25 15.52 14.99 -6.46
C VAL A 25 15.60 13.72 -5.63
N ALA A 26 14.98 12.65 -6.10
CA ALA A 26 15.00 11.35 -5.43
C ALA A 26 16.44 10.88 -5.19
N ALA A 27 17.29 10.87 -6.22
CA ALA A 27 18.69 10.46 -6.11
C ALA A 27 19.49 11.31 -5.12
N LYS A 28 19.22 12.62 -5.06
CA LYS A 28 19.93 13.54 -4.16
C LYS A 28 19.51 13.40 -2.70
N TRP A 29 18.22 13.22 -2.44
CA TRP A 29 17.66 13.38 -1.10
C TRP A 29 17.25 12.07 -0.44
N ALA A 30 16.83 11.06 -1.19
CA ALA A 30 16.33 9.81 -0.64
C ALA A 30 17.25 9.14 0.41
N PRO A 31 18.60 9.11 0.23
CA PRO A 31 19.49 8.52 1.25
C PRO A 31 19.49 9.25 2.60
N LYS A 32 19.00 10.50 2.66
CA LYS A 32 18.97 11.35 3.85
C LYS A 32 17.56 11.50 4.43
N THR A 33 16.54 11.09 3.69
CA THR A 33 15.14 11.30 4.04
C THR A 33 14.67 10.21 5.00
N LYS A 34 14.08 10.61 6.11
CA LYS A 34 13.36 9.78 7.08
C LYS A 34 11.86 10.06 7.07
N GLU A 35 11.46 11.27 6.68
CA GLU A 35 10.06 11.62 6.46
C GLU A 35 9.90 12.22 5.06
N LEU A 36 9.00 11.65 4.27
CA LEU A 36 8.70 12.14 2.94
C LEU A 36 7.29 12.71 2.89
N ASP A 37 7.19 13.98 2.52
CA ASP A 37 5.93 14.67 2.33
C ASP A 37 5.78 15.08 0.86
N VAL A 38 4.86 14.41 0.18
CA VAL A 38 4.52 14.61 -1.23
C VAL A 38 3.02 14.94 -1.37
N SER A 39 2.42 15.50 -0.33
CA SER A 39 1.00 15.89 -0.30
C SER A 39 0.66 17.02 -1.28
N HIS A 40 -0.62 17.18 -1.60
CA HIS A 40 -1.13 18.24 -2.47
C HIS A 40 -0.42 18.29 -3.84
N ASN A 41 -0.38 17.12 -4.48
CA ASN A 41 0.23 16.92 -5.79
C ASN A 41 -0.74 16.14 -6.71
N ASN A 42 -0.26 15.71 -7.88
CA ASN A 42 -1.06 15.01 -8.89
C ASN A 42 -0.65 13.54 -9.05
N LEU A 43 -0.02 12.95 -8.03
CA LEU A 43 0.52 11.59 -8.09
C LEU A 43 -0.61 10.57 -8.38
N ARG A 44 -0.36 9.68 -9.35
CA ARG A 44 -1.26 8.57 -9.71
C ARG A 44 -0.64 7.20 -9.48
N ASP A 45 0.66 7.16 -9.23
CA ASP A 45 1.40 5.98 -8.77
C ASP A 45 2.60 6.40 -7.90
N LEU A 46 3.38 5.43 -7.42
CA LEU A 46 4.47 5.64 -6.46
C LEU A 46 5.81 5.10 -6.96
N ARG A 47 5.96 4.83 -8.27
CA ARG A 47 7.22 4.28 -8.83
C ARG A 47 8.40 5.22 -8.62
N SER A 48 8.15 6.53 -8.69
CA SER A 48 9.17 7.56 -8.44
C SER A 48 9.68 7.57 -6.99
N LEU A 49 9.08 6.79 -6.08
CA LEU A 49 9.49 6.70 -4.67
C LEU A 49 10.40 5.51 -4.34
N GLU A 50 10.80 4.68 -5.31
CA GLU A 50 11.57 3.44 -5.09
C GLU A 50 12.92 3.62 -4.35
N LEU A 51 13.50 4.83 -4.40
CA LEU A 51 14.77 5.15 -3.74
C LEU A 51 14.62 5.45 -2.24
N PHE A 52 13.42 5.78 -1.76
CA PHE A 52 13.16 6.24 -0.39
C PHE A 52 12.96 5.08 0.59
N ARG A 53 13.87 4.10 0.60
CA ARG A 53 13.68 2.83 1.36
C ARG A 53 13.77 2.98 2.89
N ASP A 54 14.42 4.03 3.38
CA ASP A 54 14.70 4.22 4.81
C ASP A 54 13.76 5.21 5.51
N ILE A 55 12.63 5.54 4.88
CA ILE A 55 11.63 6.43 5.47
C ILE A 55 10.78 5.71 6.52
N HIS A 56 10.38 6.45 7.54
CA HIS A 56 9.48 6.01 8.60
C HIS A 56 8.10 6.68 8.49
N THR A 57 8.03 7.85 7.84
CA THR A 57 6.79 8.60 7.61
C THR A 57 6.64 8.93 6.14
N LEU A 58 5.45 8.68 5.60
CA LEU A 58 5.06 9.03 4.24
C LEU A 58 3.72 9.75 4.25
N VAL A 59 3.69 10.98 3.74
CA VAL A 59 2.50 11.81 3.61
C VAL A 59 2.14 11.95 2.12
N LEU A 60 0.99 11.42 1.75
CA LEU A 60 0.43 11.34 0.40
C LEU A 60 -0.92 12.04 0.26
N ASP A 61 -1.32 12.82 1.27
CA ASP A 61 -2.60 13.51 1.31
C ASP A 61 -2.86 14.34 0.06
N ASP A 62 -4.11 14.38 -0.40
CA ASP A 62 -4.56 15.20 -1.54
C ASP A 62 -3.75 14.94 -2.83
N ASN A 63 -3.78 13.67 -3.26
CA ASN A 63 -3.24 13.20 -4.54
C ASN A 63 -4.35 12.49 -5.34
N LYS A 64 -4.00 11.79 -6.42
CA LYS A 64 -4.95 11.12 -7.34
C LYS A 64 -4.75 9.60 -7.35
N LEU A 65 -4.27 9.03 -6.25
CA LEU A 65 -3.90 7.62 -6.18
C LEU A 65 -5.15 6.72 -6.24
N PRO A 66 -5.19 5.70 -7.13
CA PRO A 66 -6.30 4.77 -7.24
C PRO A 66 -6.26 3.67 -6.16
N ALA A 67 -7.17 2.71 -6.16
CA ALA A 67 -7.08 1.56 -5.25
C ALA A 67 -5.93 0.59 -5.59
N ARG A 68 -5.70 0.33 -6.88
CA ARG A 68 -4.67 -0.60 -7.39
C ARG A 68 -3.30 0.06 -7.52
N ILE A 69 -2.82 0.69 -6.45
CA ILE A 69 -1.46 1.26 -6.40
C ILE A 69 -0.46 0.12 -6.26
N LYS A 70 0.65 0.21 -7.00
CA LYS A 70 1.84 -0.60 -6.73
C LYS A 70 2.75 0.17 -5.80
N PHE A 71 2.83 -0.27 -4.55
CA PHE A 71 3.75 0.30 -3.58
C PHE A 71 5.17 -0.24 -3.80
N PRO A 72 6.20 0.61 -3.77
CA PRO A 72 7.54 0.17 -3.41
C PRO A 72 7.53 -0.48 -2.03
N ILE A 73 8.53 -1.32 -1.74
CA ILE A 73 8.68 -1.91 -0.41
C ILE A 73 9.29 -0.86 0.51
N PHE A 74 8.59 -0.52 1.60
CA PHE A 74 9.08 0.39 2.63
C PHE A 74 9.15 -0.35 3.97
N PRO A 75 10.25 -1.07 4.22
CA PRO A 75 10.33 -2.01 5.35
C PRO A 75 10.33 -1.32 6.72
N LEU A 76 10.65 -0.02 6.78
CA LEU A 76 10.73 0.76 8.02
C LEU A 76 9.55 1.73 8.20
N LEU A 77 8.57 1.74 7.28
CA LEU A 77 7.48 2.69 7.33
C LEU A 77 6.56 2.41 8.52
N LYS A 78 6.40 3.41 9.38
CA LYS A 78 5.54 3.39 10.57
C LYS A 78 4.30 4.24 10.41
N THR A 79 4.38 5.34 9.67
CA THR A 79 3.29 6.30 9.52
C THR A 79 2.97 6.52 8.05
N LEU A 80 1.71 6.30 7.68
CA LEU A 80 1.17 6.56 6.35
C LEU A 80 -0.07 7.45 6.45
N TRP A 81 0.00 8.64 5.86
CA TRP A 81 -1.17 9.48 5.62
C TRP A 81 -1.46 9.48 4.12
N ILE A 82 -2.67 9.08 3.73
CA ILE A 82 -3.10 8.98 2.34
C ILE A 82 -4.53 9.51 2.17
N ASN A 83 -4.84 10.57 2.92
CA ASN A 83 -6.16 11.17 2.93
C ASN A 83 -6.51 11.76 1.56
N LYS A 84 -7.80 11.87 1.27
CA LYS A 84 -8.32 12.59 0.09
C LYS A 84 -7.63 12.15 -1.22
N ASN A 85 -7.62 10.84 -1.46
CA ASN A 85 -7.17 10.23 -2.71
C ASN A 85 -8.38 9.56 -3.41
N ASN A 86 -8.13 8.80 -4.49
CA ASN A 86 -9.16 8.12 -5.29
C ASN A 86 -9.23 6.62 -4.97
N ILE A 87 -9.00 6.24 -3.71
CA ILE A 87 -9.03 4.84 -3.28
C ILE A 87 -10.50 4.42 -3.14
N ALA A 88 -11.02 3.73 -4.15
CA ALA A 88 -12.42 3.30 -4.21
C ALA A 88 -12.65 1.82 -3.87
N ASN A 89 -11.59 1.01 -3.76
CA ASN A 89 -11.67 -0.38 -3.35
C ASN A 89 -10.70 -0.63 -2.19
N LEU A 90 -11.26 -0.89 -1.01
CA LEU A 90 -10.50 -1.10 0.21
C LEU A 90 -9.62 -2.35 0.14
N ALA A 91 -10.18 -3.48 -0.31
CA ALA A 91 -9.49 -4.77 -0.29
C ALA A 91 -8.22 -4.75 -1.16
N GLU A 92 -8.31 -4.18 -2.37
CA GLU A 92 -7.16 -4.07 -3.28
C GLU A 92 -6.06 -3.18 -2.71
N PHE A 93 -6.44 -2.06 -2.10
CA PHE A 93 -5.49 -1.16 -1.47
C PHE A 93 -4.77 -1.83 -0.30
N ILE A 94 -5.54 -2.44 0.62
CA ILE A 94 -5.03 -3.03 1.85
C ILE A 94 -4.16 -4.26 1.56
N GLU A 95 -4.47 -5.05 0.54
CA GLU A 95 -3.62 -6.17 0.12
C GLU A 95 -2.23 -5.69 -0.32
N GLY A 96 -2.17 -4.66 -1.17
CA GLY A 96 -0.90 -4.07 -1.62
C GLY A 96 -0.12 -3.39 -0.50
N ALA A 97 -0.83 -2.63 0.35
CA ALA A 97 -0.23 -1.88 1.45
C ALA A 97 0.31 -2.80 2.55
N SER A 98 -0.44 -3.81 2.99
CA SER A 98 0.00 -4.75 4.03
C SER A 98 1.22 -5.57 3.62
N ALA A 99 1.39 -5.87 2.33
CA ALA A 99 2.59 -6.54 1.83
C ALA A 99 3.82 -5.62 1.79
N SER A 100 3.62 -4.31 1.69
CA SER A 100 4.69 -3.32 1.45
C SER A 100 5.14 -2.59 2.72
N PHE A 101 4.29 -2.58 3.76
CA PHE A 101 4.48 -1.85 5.01
C PHE A 101 4.35 -2.78 6.22
N PRO A 102 5.30 -3.71 6.44
CA PRO A 102 5.19 -4.72 7.50
C PRO A 102 5.19 -4.14 8.92
N GLU A 103 5.78 -2.96 9.11
CA GLU A 103 5.96 -2.28 10.40
C GLU A 103 4.99 -1.10 10.60
N LEU A 104 3.89 -1.03 9.84
CA LEU A 104 2.97 0.11 9.90
C LEU A 104 2.24 0.20 11.25
N GLU A 105 2.36 1.36 11.90
CA GLU A 105 1.79 1.66 13.22
C GLU A 105 0.66 2.71 13.16
N TYR A 106 0.72 3.65 12.22
CA TYR A 106 -0.22 4.76 12.08
C TYR A 106 -0.70 4.87 10.63
N LEU A 107 -2.01 4.78 10.42
CA LEU A 107 -2.64 4.90 9.11
C LEU A 107 -3.79 5.93 9.15
N SER A 108 -3.86 6.78 8.15
CA SER A 108 -5.01 7.67 7.91
C SER A 108 -5.40 7.60 6.44
N MET A 109 -6.64 7.21 6.16
CA MET A 109 -7.24 7.08 4.83
C MET A 109 -8.50 7.93 4.66
N MET A 110 -8.73 8.88 5.57
CA MET A 110 -9.91 9.73 5.58
C MET A 110 -10.17 10.39 4.22
N ASN A 111 -11.44 10.58 3.91
CA ASN A 111 -11.89 11.24 2.67
C ASN A 111 -11.48 10.50 1.39
N ASN A 112 -11.23 9.20 1.46
CA ASN A 112 -11.23 8.31 0.29
C ASN A 112 -12.63 7.67 0.13
N PRO A 113 -13.07 7.35 -1.11
CA PRO A 113 -14.34 6.67 -1.32
C PRO A 113 -14.47 5.31 -0.59
N ALA A 114 -13.35 4.62 -0.35
CA ALA A 114 -13.29 3.36 0.40
C ALA A 114 -13.21 3.53 1.93
N ALA A 115 -13.14 4.76 2.45
CA ALA A 115 -13.08 5.08 3.87
C ALA A 115 -14.37 5.82 4.28
N PRO A 116 -15.46 5.07 4.55
CA PRO A 116 -16.73 5.68 4.93
C PRO A 116 -16.61 6.39 6.28
N SER A 117 -17.31 7.49 6.44
CA SER A 117 -17.45 8.24 7.70
C SER A 117 -18.81 8.90 7.74
N PHE A 118 -19.25 9.28 8.94
CA PHE A 118 -20.51 10.00 9.11
C PHE A 118 -20.57 11.28 8.26
N PHE A 119 -19.44 11.97 8.10
CA PHE A 119 -19.35 13.22 7.35
C PHE A 119 -19.40 13.05 5.83
N ASN A 120 -19.15 11.86 5.30
CA ASN A 120 -19.19 11.57 3.87
C ASN A 120 -20.33 10.61 3.46
N GLY A 121 -21.36 10.47 4.31
CA GLY A 121 -22.56 9.70 4.03
C GLY A 121 -22.48 8.22 4.38
N GLY A 122 -21.42 7.78 5.06
CA GLY A 122 -21.28 6.42 5.58
C GLY A 122 -22.07 6.20 6.86
N THR A 123 -22.56 4.97 7.06
CA THR A 123 -23.20 4.56 8.33
C THR A 123 -22.17 4.13 9.36
N VAL A 124 -22.58 4.00 10.62
CA VAL A 124 -21.72 3.51 11.72
C VAL A 124 -21.27 2.06 11.44
N GLU A 125 -22.17 1.23 10.90
CA GLU A 125 -21.88 -0.16 10.55
C GLU A 125 -20.84 -0.24 9.43
N GLN A 126 -20.96 0.59 8.39
CA GLN A 126 -19.98 0.65 7.31
C GLN A 126 -18.60 1.08 7.80
N TYR A 127 -18.53 2.08 8.69
CA TYR A 127 -17.28 2.48 9.31
C TYR A 127 -16.67 1.35 10.16
N ASN A 128 -17.49 0.65 10.95
CA ASN A 128 -17.03 -0.47 11.77
C ASN A 128 -16.48 -1.62 10.92
N ASP A 129 -17.15 -2.00 9.83
CA ASP A 129 -16.68 -3.05 8.90
C ASP A 129 -15.36 -2.64 8.24
N TYR A 130 -15.26 -1.41 7.73
CA TYR A 130 -14.01 -0.84 7.21
C TYR A 130 -12.89 -0.92 8.25
N ARG A 131 -13.15 -0.45 9.47
CA ARG A 131 -12.15 -0.37 10.54
C ARG A 131 -11.64 -1.76 10.94
N LEU A 132 -12.55 -2.71 11.16
CA LEU A 132 -12.17 -4.08 11.51
C LEU A 132 -11.42 -4.78 10.36
N PHE A 133 -11.79 -4.52 9.11
CA PHE A 133 -11.08 -5.07 7.94
C PHE A 133 -9.63 -4.56 7.90
N VAL A 134 -9.40 -3.26 8.02
CA VAL A 134 -8.05 -2.67 8.04
C VAL A 134 -7.23 -3.23 9.20
N ILE A 135 -7.78 -3.25 10.42
CA ILE A 135 -7.11 -3.77 11.63
C ILE A 135 -6.67 -5.23 11.43
N SER A 136 -7.48 -6.06 10.76
CA SER A 136 -7.15 -7.48 10.54
C SER A 136 -5.94 -7.70 9.62
N HIS A 137 -5.56 -6.72 8.80
CA HIS A 137 -4.46 -6.81 7.84
C HIS A 137 -3.16 -6.15 8.31
N PHE A 138 -3.21 -5.31 9.34
CA PHE A 138 -2.03 -4.64 9.90
C PHE A 138 -1.86 -4.99 11.40
N PRO A 139 -1.16 -6.09 11.71
CA PRO A 139 -1.00 -6.57 13.09
C PRO A 139 -0.31 -5.59 14.04
N GLN A 140 0.51 -4.67 13.53
CA GLN A 140 1.24 -3.66 14.32
C GLN A 140 0.52 -2.31 14.42
N LEU A 141 -0.63 -2.15 13.74
CA LEU A 141 -1.33 -0.87 13.68
C LEU A 141 -1.85 -0.48 15.07
N LYS A 142 -1.51 0.74 15.50
CA LYS A 142 -1.87 1.34 16.79
C LYS A 142 -2.99 2.36 16.63
N THR A 143 -3.00 3.11 15.54
CA THR A 143 -4.00 4.14 15.25
C THR A 143 -4.48 4.02 13.81
N LEU A 144 -5.80 4.13 13.63
CA LEU A 144 -6.45 4.26 12.32
C LEU A 144 -7.37 5.48 12.33
N ASP A 145 -7.19 6.38 11.36
CA ASP A 145 -7.98 7.61 11.19
C ASP A 145 -8.10 8.40 12.52
N ASP A 146 -6.93 8.72 13.08
CA ASP A 146 -6.73 9.45 14.34
C ASP A 146 -7.34 8.79 15.60
N THR A 147 -7.88 7.58 15.48
CA THR A 147 -8.50 6.85 16.59
C THR A 147 -7.64 5.64 17.01
N PRO A 148 -7.18 5.57 18.27
CA PRO A 148 -6.44 4.42 18.78
C PRO A 148 -7.24 3.12 18.63
N ILE A 149 -6.53 2.02 18.37
CA ILE A 149 -7.11 0.69 18.24
C ILE A 149 -7.05 -0.01 19.60
N SER A 150 -8.20 -0.43 20.10
CA SER A 150 -8.33 -1.21 21.32
C SER A 150 -8.07 -2.71 21.10
N ASP A 151 -7.76 -3.42 22.18
CA ASP A 151 -7.62 -4.88 22.15
C ASP A 151 -8.94 -5.58 21.78
N GLN A 152 -10.07 -5.01 22.16
CA GLN A 152 -11.40 -5.53 21.81
C GLN A 152 -11.63 -5.46 20.29
N GLU A 153 -11.29 -4.34 19.64
CA GLU A 153 -11.37 -4.23 18.18
C GLU A 153 -10.42 -5.22 17.52
N ARG A 154 -9.19 -5.36 18.02
CA ARG A 154 -8.21 -6.32 17.48
C ARG A 154 -8.71 -7.76 17.57
N ALA A 155 -9.27 -8.16 18.71
CA ALA A 155 -9.88 -9.47 18.89
C ALA A 155 -11.08 -9.68 17.95
N SER A 156 -11.91 -8.65 17.78
CA SER A 156 -13.09 -8.68 16.90
C SER A 156 -12.70 -8.79 15.43
N ALA A 157 -11.76 -7.96 14.97
CA ALA A 157 -11.20 -7.99 13.63
C ALA A 157 -10.64 -9.37 13.28
N LYS A 158 -9.87 -9.97 14.20
CA LYS A 158 -9.36 -11.33 14.05
C LYS A 158 -10.50 -12.35 13.94
N LYS A 159 -11.53 -12.25 14.78
CA LYS A 159 -12.67 -13.18 14.76
C LYS A 159 -13.46 -13.09 13.45
N VAL A 160 -13.74 -11.88 12.97
CA VAL A 160 -14.54 -11.65 11.76
C VAL A 160 -13.76 -12.02 10.50
N TYR A 161 -12.48 -11.63 10.40
CA TYR A 161 -11.70 -11.73 9.16
C TYR A 161 -10.62 -12.82 9.15
N ALA A 162 -10.48 -13.67 10.19
CA ALA A 162 -9.52 -14.79 10.20
C ALA A 162 -9.61 -15.71 8.97
N ARG A 163 -10.83 -15.92 8.44
CA ARG A 163 -11.06 -16.75 7.25
C ARG A 163 -10.65 -16.04 5.95
N VAL A 164 -10.83 -14.72 5.87
CA VAL A 164 -10.48 -13.92 4.69
C VAL A 164 -8.96 -13.90 4.51
N ALA A 165 -8.19 -13.63 5.57
CA ALA A 165 -6.74 -13.69 5.53
C ALA A 165 -6.19 -15.07 5.10
N SER A 166 -6.86 -16.14 5.52
CA SER A 166 -6.52 -17.52 5.15
C SER A 166 -6.86 -17.83 3.69
N MET A 167 -8.01 -17.36 3.20
CA MET A 167 -8.44 -17.53 1.79
C MET A 167 -7.56 -16.73 0.82
N THR A 168 -7.27 -15.46 1.10
CA THR A 168 -6.38 -14.63 0.25
C THR A 168 -5.00 -15.27 0.12
N LYS A 169 -4.48 -15.84 1.21
CA LYS A 169 -3.22 -16.60 1.21
C LYS A 169 -3.32 -17.89 0.38
N LEU A 170 -4.42 -18.64 0.49
CA LEU A 170 -4.65 -19.86 -0.29
C LEU A 170 -4.73 -19.57 -1.80
N MET A 171 -5.49 -18.54 -2.20
CA MET A 171 -5.65 -18.14 -3.60
C MET A 171 -4.34 -17.67 -4.23
N ARG A 172 -3.47 -16.98 -3.46
CA ARG A 172 -2.11 -16.65 -3.90
C ARG A 172 -1.23 -17.88 -4.12
N THR A 173 -1.36 -18.93 -3.30
CA THR A 173 -0.58 -20.17 -3.47
C THR A 173 -1.04 -21.03 -4.65
N SER A 174 -2.33 -20.98 -5.00
CA SER A 174 -2.90 -21.71 -6.15
C SER A 174 -2.63 -21.02 -7.50
N SER A 175 -2.14 -19.79 -7.51
CA SER A 175 -1.93 -18.98 -8.72
C SER A 175 -0.51 -19.05 -9.29
N LYS A 176 0.39 -19.87 -8.72
CA LYS A 176 1.71 -20.11 -9.32
C LYS A 176 1.56 -20.96 -10.59
N PRO A 177 2.07 -20.53 -11.76
CA PRO A 177 2.03 -21.36 -12.95
C PRO A 177 2.91 -22.59 -12.72
N VAL A 178 2.36 -23.77 -12.97
CA VAL A 178 3.12 -25.01 -13.04
C VAL A 178 4.11 -24.84 -14.19
N LEU A 179 5.40 -24.77 -13.88
CA LEU A 179 6.47 -24.84 -14.87
C LEU A 179 6.20 -26.09 -15.71
N ALA A 180 5.90 -25.91 -17.00
CA ALA A 180 5.83 -27.02 -17.93
C ALA A 180 7.21 -27.69 -17.93
N LYS A 181 7.26 -28.95 -17.48
CA LYS A 181 8.44 -29.79 -17.71
C LYS A 181 8.59 -29.97 -19.21
N ASP A 182 9.69 -29.47 -19.76
CA ASP A 182 10.17 -29.87 -21.07
C ASP A 182 10.19 -31.40 -21.14
N ARG A 183 9.50 -31.94 -22.15
CA ARG A 183 9.67 -33.35 -22.52
C ARG A 183 10.79 -33.39 -23.54
N ASP A 184 11.96 -33.81 -23.06
CA ASP A 184 13.05 -34.20 -23.93
C ASP A 184 12.66 -35.37 -24.83
N ALA A 185 13.23 -35.29 -26.02
CA ALA A 185 13.58 -36.34 -26.98
C ALA A 185 13.35 -37.79 -26.52
N ASP A 186 12.60 -38.53 -27.34
CA ASP A 186 13.06 -39.78 -27.99
C ASP A 186 11.85 -40.56 -28.50
N THR A 187 11.71 -40.63 -29.83
CA THR A 187 11.30 -41.83 -30.59
C THR A 187 10.99 -41.39 -32.02
N PHE A 188 11.81 -41.80 -32.99
CA PHE A 188 11.39 -42.62 -34.13
C PHE A 188 12.59 -42.84 -35.06
N SER A 189 13.26 -43.97 -34.82
CA SER A 189 14.06 -44.66 -35.83
C SER A 189 13.23 -45.83 -36.41
N LEU A 190 13.36 -46.03 -37.71
CA LEU A 190 12.98 -47.18 -38.55
C LEU A 190 11.55 -47.28 -39.10
N ILE A 191 11.45 -47.01 -40.42
CA ILE A 191 11.10 -47.96 -41.51
C ILE A 191 11.53 -47.24 -42.81
N GLY A 192 12.31 -47.76 -43.77
CA GLY A 192 12.56 -49.14 -44.19
C GLY A 192 11.97 -49.35 -45.60
N SER A 193 12.79 -49.14 -46.64
CA SER A 193 12.77 -49.68 -48.02
C SER A 193 11.46 -49.79 -48.81
N VAL A 194 11.39 -49.17 -50.02
CA VAL A 194 11.59 -49.78 -51.36
C VAL A 194 11.99 -48.67 -52.33
#